data_AF-A0A401IF14-F1
#
_entry.id   AF-A0A401IF14-F1
#
_cell.length_a   1.000
_cell.length_b   1.000
_cell.length_c   1.000
_cell.angle_alpha   90.00
_cell.angle_beta   90.00
_cell.angle_gamma   90.00
#
_symmetry.space_group_name_H-M   'P 1'
#
loop_
_entity.id
_entity.type
_entity.pdbx_description
1 polymer ?
#
loop_
_entity_poly.entity_id
_entity_poly.type
_entity_poly.pdbx_seq_one_letter_code
_entity_poly.pdbx_strand_id
1 'polypeptide(L)'
;MKFTLIRNIVTLTTLTLISIIPPSYSSQFEQQEVQQEEFIAIARPYGENKYDLLILRQIPGQQQCWRENGSNPVLVEPLLLNFNFTGSCERSTDSNGYSIRVDGEDYGLDYLLRLVERNGELVLVGTHRVNTSEPEIVIGRTHGLQSGFMRIDLDPAWRFTRRAYGGKALSHIYLSGDNVAMTAQNPSQGNLEPAQSNSEPIREMTFTSKNQGSLPSPPNTLTSSPHQPITPSPPQPLTSLPAFSDLPPLSPPVQNNNNRIVPPPPLLGRKNVSESLGSLSNRNNPSIPKTYTPQGYRVIVAANDRNQQEQLRSLYPDAFPTSYNGRAMWQVGLFSSRENAQKAYQSLENEGLRAIILP
;
A
#
# COMPACT_ATOMS: atom_id res chain seq x y z
N MET A 1 89.76 34.07 -6.02
CA MET A 1 88.94 33.68 -7.18
C MET A 1 87.81 32.79 -6.67
N LYS A 2 86.58 33.03 -7.14
CA LYS A 2 85.31 32.65 -6.51
C LYS A 2 84.95 31.18 -6.77
N PHE A 3 84.51 30.47 -5.72
CA PHE A 3 83.86 29.15 -5.81
C PHE A 3 82.39 29.32 -6.21
N THR A 4 81.97 28.59 -7.24
CA THR A 4 80.60 28.52 -7.76
C THR A 4 79.78 27.52 -6.95
N LEU A 5 78.68 27.99 -6.34
CA LEU A 5 77.65 27.18 -5.68
C LEU A 5 76.60 26.73 -6.71
N ILE A 6 76.41 25.42 -6.86
CA ILE A 6 75.30 24.82 -7.61
C ILE A 6 74.11 24.73 -6.66
N ARG A 7 73.01 25.42 -7.00
CA ARG A 7 71.77 25.44 -6.22
C ARG A 7 70.76 24.50 -6.88
N ASN A 8 70.51 23.35 -6.27
CA ASN A 8 69.45 22.43 -6.67
C ASN A 8 68.09 23.03 -6.27
N ILE A 9 67.20 23.25 -7.23
CA ILE A 9 65.81 23.65 -7.00
C ILE A 9 64.99 22.36 -6.86
N VAL A 10 64.48 22.11 -5.66
CA VAL A 10 63.46 21.08 -5.41
C VAL A 10 62.09 21.74 -5.63
N THR A 11 61.46 21.47 -6.76
CA THR A 11 60.07 21.84 -7.04
C THR A 11 59.12 20.88 -6.31
N LEU A 12 58.46 21.37 -5.27
CA LEU A 12 57.43 20.66 -4.51
C LEU A 12 56.07 20.89 -5.19
N THR A 13 55.60 19.92 -5.98
CA THR A 13 54.27 19.95 -6.60
C THR A 13 53.23 19.44 -5.59
N THR A 14 52.46 20.35 -5.01
CA THR A 14 51.31 20.04 -4.15
C THR A 14 50.13 19.58 -5.01
N LEU A 15 49.83 18.28 -4.99
CA LEU A 15 48.66 17.69 -5.62
C LEU A 15 47.45 17.84 -4.66
N THR A 16 46.56 18.80 -4.93
CA THR A 16 45.32 18.97 -4.19
C THR A 16 44.31 17.91 -4.63
N LEU A 17 44.12 16.86 -3.84
CA LEU A 17 42.98 15.94 -4.00
C LEU A 17 41.69 16.68 -3.63
N ILE A 18 40.87 16.98 -4.63
CA ILE A 18 39.49 17.41 -4.44
C ILE A 18 38.66 16.15 -4.19
N SER A 19 38.34 15.89 -2.92
CA SER A 19 37.38 14.84 -2.56
C SER A 19 35.98 15.28 -3.02
N ILE A 20 35.48 14.66 -4.08
CA ILE A 20 34.07 14.74 -4.47
C ILE A 20 33.31 13.90 -3.44
N ILE A 21 32.77 14.54 -2.40
CA ILE A 21 31.89 13.88 -1.44
C ILE A 21 30.54 13.73 -2.15
N PRO A 22 30.07 12.51 -2.48
CA PRO A 22 28.73 12.35 -3.01
C PRO A 22 27.72 12.86 -1.96
N PRO A 23 26.64 13.53 -2.38
CA PRO A 23 25.59 13.93 -1.45
C PRO A 23 25.07 12.67 -0.74
N SER A 24 25.28 12.62 0.58
CA SER A 24 24.68 11.64 1.46
C SER A 24 23.21 12.01 1.63
N TYR A 25 22.34 11.50 0.75
CA TYR A 25 20.90 11.58 0.95
C TYR A 25 20.52 10.69 2.13
N SER A 26 19.95 11.29 3.17
CA SER A 26 19.37 10.59 4.32
C SER A 26 18.02 9.94 3.98
N SER A 27 17.91 9.30 2.81
CA SER A 27 16.81 8.36 2.53
C SER A 27 17.29 6.99 2.98
N GLN A 28 16.70 6.45 4.05
CA GLN A 28 17.07 5.12 4.59
C GLN A 28 16.95 4.02 3.52
N PHE A 29 16.14 4.27 2.47
CA PHE A 29 16.00 3.40 1.32
C PHE A 29 16.34 4.11 0.02
N GLU A 30 17.17 3.45 -0.77
CA GLU A 30 17.52 3.83 -2.13
C GLU A 30 16.37 3.47 -3.09
N GLN A 31 16.45 3.97 -4.32
CA GLN A 31 15.65 3.47 -5.43
C GLN A 31 16.55 2.80 -6.47
N GLN A 32 16.07 1.72 -7.05
CA GLN A 32 16.72 0.98 -8.12
C GLN A 32 15.84 0.99 -9.37
N GLU A 33 16.44 1.36 -10.49
CA GLU A 33 15.77 1.35 -11.79
C GLU A 33 15.42 -0.09 -12.22
N VAL A 34 14.31 -0.24 -12.94
CA VAL A 34 13.82 -1.53 -13.42
C VAL A 34 13.48 -1.51 -14.91
N GLN A 35 13.41 -2.69 -15.52
CA GLN A 35 12.88 -2.86 -16.87
C GLN A 35 11.37 -2.66 -16.82
N GLN A 36 10.86 -1.66 -17.53
CA GLN A 36 9.46 -1.23 -17.41
C GLN A 36 8.50 -2.31 -17.92
N GLU A 37 8.93 -3.07 -18.92
CA GLU A 37 8.17 -4.15 -19.57
C GLU A 37 7.95 -5.36 -18.64
N GLU A 38 8.73 -5.46 -17.56
CA GLU A 38 8.49 -6.46 -16.51
C GLU A 38 7.30 -6.08 -15.62
N PHE A 39 6.78 -4.85 -15.69
CA PHE A 39 5.77 -4.35 -14.75
C PHE A 39 4.50 -3.92 -15.46
N ILE A 40 3.38 -4.08 -14.77
CA ILE A 40 2.08 -3.57 -15.20
C ILE A 40 1.31 -3.01 -14.01
N ALA A 41 0.75 -1.81 -14.18
CA ALA A 41 -0.25 -1.26 -13.26
C ALA A 41 -1.64 -1.62 -13.77
N ILE A 42 -2.50 -2.09 -12.85
CA ILE A 42 -3.80 -2.64 -13.17
C ILE A 42 -4.84 -2.01 -12.24
N ALA A 43 -5.92 -1.52 -12.83
CA ALA A 43 -7.15 -1.20 -12.11
C ALA A 43 -7.91 -2.50 -11.86
N ARG A 44 -7.85 -3.00 -10.62
CA ARG A 44 -8.53 -4.24 -10.20
C ARG A 44 -9.91 -3.91 -9.63
N PRO A 45 -10.99 -4.53 -10.11
CA PRO A 45 -12.30 -4.37 -9.51
C PRO A 45 -12.37 -5.16 -8.19
N TYR A 46 -12.94 -4.56 -7.14
CA TYR A 46 -13.18 -5.24 -5.84
C TYR A 46 -14.62 -5.05 -5.32
N GLY A 47 -15.50 -4.45 -6.12
CA GLY A 47 -16.91 -4.25 -5.83
C GLY A 47 -17.61 -3.53 -7.00
N GLU A 48 -18.87 -3.18 -6.82
CA GLU A 48 -19.61 -2.41 -7.83
C GLU A 48 -18.95 -1.05 -8.07
N ASN A 49 -18.42 -0.86 -9.29
CA ASN A 49 -17.74 0.37 -9.73
C ASN A 49 -16.62 0.85 -8.79
N LYS A 50 -15.97 -0.09 -8.08
CA LYS A 50 -14.85 0.20 -7.18
C LYS A 50 -13.60 -0.50 -7.64
N TYR A 51 -12.50 0.26 -7.68
CA TYR A 51 -11.22 -0.20 -8.20
C TYR A 51 -10.08 0.15 -7.26
N ASP A 52 -9.13 -0.77 -7.11
CA ASP A 52 -7.86 -0.53 -6.44
C ASP A 52 -6.68 -0.78 -7.38
N LEU A 53 -5.52 -0.25 -7.02
CA LEU A 53 -4.30 -0.44 -7.78
C LEU A 53 -3.69 -1.79 -7.43
N LEU A 54 -3.45 -2.60 -8.47
CA LEU A 54 -2.61 -3.79 -8.44
C LEU A 54 -1.40 -3.54 -9.34
N ILE A 55 -0.19 -3.73 -8.83
CA ILE A 55 1.01 -3.81 -9.66
C ILE A 55 1.49 -5.25 -9.70
N LEU A 56 1.71 -5.78 -10.90
CA LEU A 56 2.35 -7.07 -11.11
C LEU A 56 3.74 -6.87 -11.67
N ARG A 57 4.63 -7.79 -11.32
CA ARG A 57 5.92 -7.96 -11.98
C ARG A 57 6.05 -9.36 -12.56
N GLN A 58 6.46 -9.45 -13.82
CA GLN A 58 6.89 -10.67 -14.49
C GLN A 58 8.35 -10.95 -14.13
N ILE A 59 8.65 -12.14 -13.61
CA ILE A 59 10.03 -12.60 -13.51
C ILE A 59 10.47 -13.10 -14.91
N PRO A 60 11.57 -12.58 -15.47
CA PRO A 60 12.03 -12.98 -16.80
C PRO A 60 12.26 -14.48 -16.95
N GLY A 61 11.80 -15.04 -18.07
CA GLY A 61 11.94 -16.46 -18.39
C GLY A 61 11.02 -17.41 -17.61
N GLN A 62 10.11 -16.88 -16.79
CA GLN A 62 9.15 -17.67 -16.02
C GLN A 62 7.77 -17.70 -16.69
N GLN A 63 6.82 -18.39 -16.06
CA GLN A 63 5.45 -18.46 -16.56
C GLN A 63 4.80 -17.07 -16.61
N GLN A 64 4.07 -16.81 -17.69
CA GLN A 64 3.43 -15.53 -17.96
C GLN A 64 2.39 -15.19 -16.88
N CYS A 65 2.49 -13.99 -16.30
CA CYS A 65 1.68 -13.54 -15.18
C CYS A 65 0.37 -12.87 -15.59
N TRP A 66 0.34 -12.25 -16.78
CA TRP A 66 -0.86 -11.61 -17.34
C TRP A 66 -0.92 -11.69 -18.86
N ARG A 67 -2.09 -11.44 -19.42
CA ARG A 67 -2.31 -11.23 -20.86
C ARG A 67 -3.12 -9.97 -21.08
N GLU A 68 -2.85 -9.26 -22.17
CA GLU A 68 -3.54 -8.02 -22.54
C GLU A 68 -4.45 -8.25 -23.75
N ASN A 69 -5.57 -7.53 -23.79
CA ASN A 69 -6.48 -7.53 -24.94
C ASN A 69 -7.16 -6.17 -25.09
N GLY A 70 -7.39 -5.75 -26.35
CA GLY A 70 -7.97 -4.45 -26.65
C GLY A 70 -6.94 -3.31 -26.66
N SER A 71 -7.43 -2.07 -26.68
CA SER A 71 -6.57 -0.87 -26.76
C SER A 71 -7.09 0.34 -25.99
N ASN A 72 -8.41 0.51 -25.80
CA ASN A 72 -9.00 1.66 -25.09
C ASN A 72 -10.35 1.28 -24.42
N PRO A 73 -10.36 0.83 -23.16
CA PRO A 73 -9.18 0.49 -22.35
C PRO A 73 -8.52 -0.82 -22.81
N VAL A 74 -7.29 -1.05 -22.39
CA VAL A 74 -6.67 -2.39 -22.46
C VAL A 74 -7.18 -3.23 -21.29
N LEU A 75 -7.85 -4.35 -21.59
CA LEU A 75 -8.24 -5.33 -20.58
C LEU A 75 -7.05 -6.23 -20.25
N VAL A 76 -6.92 -6.55 -18.96
CA VAL A 76 -5.87 -7.42 -18.44
C VAL A 76 -6.48 -8.70 -17.90
N GLU A 77 -5.94 -9.84 -18.32
CA GLU A 77 -6.28 -11.14 -17.76
C GLU A 77 -5.17 -11.59 -16.80
N PRO A 78 -5.44 -11.69 -15.48
CA PRO A 78 -4.44 -12.10 -14.50
C PRO A 78 -4.22 -13.62 -14.53
N LEU A 79 -3.37 -14.10 -15.44
CA LEU A 79 -3.04 -15.52 -15.62
C LEU A 79 -2.46 -16.17 -14.35
N LEU A 80 -1.83 -15.38 -13.48
CA LEU A 80 -1.27 -15.80 -12.19
C LEU A 80 -2.28 -16.50 -11.25
N LEU A 81 -3.58 -16.37 -11.51
CA LEU A 81 -4.63 -17.04 -10.74
C LEU A 81 -4.78 -18.52 -11.11
N ASN A 82 -4.16 -18.95 -12.22
CA ASN A 82 -4.34 -20.28 -12.80
C ASN A 82 -3.19 -21.24 -12.47
N PHE A 83 -2.19 -20.80 -11.69
CA PHE A 83 -1.02 -21.61 -11.34
C PHE A 83 -0.37 -21.14 -10.03
N ASN A 84 0.61 -21.90 -9.53
CA ASN A 84 1.46 -21.44 -8.44
C ASN A 84 2.43 -20.36 -8.95
N PHE A 85 2.03 -19.11 -8.78
CA PHE A 85 2.78 -17.92 -9.22
C PHE A 85 4.12 -17.72 -8.49
N THR A 86 4.44 -18.49 -7.43
CA THR A 86 5.68 -18.33 -6.64
C THR A 86 6.91 -18.45 -7.53
N GLY A 87 7.76 -17.43 -7.52
CA GLY A 87 8.97 -17.36 -8.34
C GLY A 87 8.72 -16.96 -9.80
N SER A 88 7.47 -16.90 -10.26
CA SER A 88 7.10 -16.41 -11.60
C SER A 88 6.59 -14.97 -11.59
N CYS A 89 5.85 -14.58 -10.55
CA CYS A 89 5.21 -13.27 -10.43
C CYS A 89 5.47 -12.66 -9.05
N GLU A 90 5.72 -11.35 -9.00
CA GLU A 90 5.60 -10.56 -7.76
C GLU A 90 4.32 -9.70 -7.84
N ARG A 91 3.71 -9.40 -6.69
CA ARG A 91 2.48 -8.58 -6.63
C ARG A 91 2.55 -7.54 -5.53
N SER A 92 2.08 -6.34 -5.85
CA SER A 92 1.82 -5.27 -4.91
C SER A 92 0.35 -4.89 -4.98
N THR A 93 -0.38 -5.13 -3.90
CA THR A 93 -1.86 -5.08 -3.86
C THR A 93 -2.43 -3.92 -3.06
N ASP A 94 -1.59 -3.19 -2.33
CA ASP A 94 -1.98 -2.15 -1.39
C ASP A 94 -0.82 -1.16 -1.17
N SER A 95 -1.06 -0.16 -0.33
CA SER A 95 -0.10 0.91 -0.02
C SER A 95 1.19 0.44 0.67
N ASN A 96 1.28 -0.83 1.09
CA ASN A 96 2.53 -1.39 1.62
C ASN A 96 3.39 -1.96 0.48
N GLY A 97 2.78 -2.32 -0.64
CA GLY A 97 3.47 -2.84 -1.82
C GLY A 97 3.91 -1.75 -2.80
N TYR A 98 3.34 -0.54 -2.72
CA TYR A 98 3.71 0.58 -3.58
C TYR A 98 3.57 1.96 -2.93
N SER A 99 4.33 2.93 -3.42
CA SER A 99 4.19 4.35 -3.06
C SER A 99 4.61 5.29 -4.18
N ILE A 100 4.35 6.59 -3.99
CA ILE A 100 4.82 7.66 -4.88
C ILE A 100 6.24 8.02 -4.46
N ARG A 101 7.16 8.17 -5.42
CA ARG A 101 8.49 8.73 -5.17
C ARG A 101 8.78 9.84 -6.17
N VAL A 102 9.18 11.01 -5.70
CA VAL A 102 9.51 12.12 -6.58
C VAL A 102 10.81 12.76 -6.15
N ASP A 103 11.71 12.98 -7.12
CA ASP A 103 13.02 13.61 -6.91
C ASP A 103 13.82 13.04 -5.72
N GLY A 104 13.67 11.73 -5.52
CA GLY A 104 14.36 10.99 -4.47
C GLY A 104 13.65 10.99 -3.11
N GLU A 105 12.51 11.67 -2.96
CA GLU A 105 11.68 11.68 -1.75
C GLU A 105 10.54 10.66 -1.85
N ASP A 106 10.35 9.84 -0.81
CA ASP A 106 9.27 8.85 -0.71
C ASP A 106 8.04 9.47 -0.05
N TYR A 107 6.95 9.57 -0.81
CA TYR A 107 5.68 10.16 -0.38
C TYR A 107 4.68 9.12 0.15
N GLY A 108 5.11 7.88 0.42
CA GLY A 108 4.22 6.81 0.86
C GLY A 108 3.48 7.09 2.18
N LEU A 109 4.03 7.94 3.03
CA LEU A 109 3.43 8.36 4.30
C LEU A 109 2.51 9.59 4.18
N ASP A 110 2.66 10.37 3.11
CA ASP A 110 1.95 11.63 2.92
C ASP A 110 0.79 11.49 1.93
N TYR A 111 0.96 10.66 0.90
CA TYR A 111 -0.02 10.44 -0.15
C TYR A 111 -0.56 9.00 -0.15
N LEU A 112 -1.80 8.86 -0.60
CA LEU A 112 -2.47 7.59 -0.87
C LEU A 112 -2.78 7.49 -2.36
N LEU A 113 -2.44 6.36 -2.96
CA LEU A 113 -2.78 6.04 -4.35
C LEU A 113 -4.23 5.56 -4.45
N ARG A 114 -4.99 6.15 -5.37
CA ARG A 114 -6.42 5.86 -5.57
C ARG A 114 -6.74 5.86 -7.06
N LEU A 115 -7.75 5.08 -7.43
CA LEU A 115 -8.37 5.18 -8.75
C LEU A 115 -9.65 5.98 -8.63
N VAL A 116 -9.76 7.01 -9.46
CA VAL A 116 -10.93 7.88 -9.54
C VAL A 116 -11.49 7.84 -10.95
N GLU A 117 -12.80 7.69 -11.08
CA GLU A 117 -13.47 7.74 -12.38
C GLU A 117 -13.62 9.19 -12.83
N ARG A 118 -13.16 9.51 -14.04
CA ARG A 118 -13.25 10.84 -14.67
C ARG A 118 -13.47 10.68 -16.16
N ASN A 119 -14.41 11.42 -16.74
CA ASN A 119 -14.61 11.49 -18.19
C ASN A 119 -14.72 10.12 -18.90
N GLY A 120 -15.29 9.11 -18.24
CA GLY A 120 -15.44 7.77 -18.83
C GLY A 120 -14.17 6.91 -18.83
N GLU A 121 -13.20 7.23 -17.97
CA GLU A 121 -12.02 6.40 -17.69
C GLU A 121 -11.67 6.41 -16.20
N LEU A 122 -10.81 5.49 -15.76
CA LEU A 122 -10.17 5.56 -14.45
C LEU A 122 -8.81 6.27 -14.55
N VAL A 123 -8.57 7.17 -13.60
CA VAL A 123 -7.33 7.91 -13.42
C VAL A 123 -6.67 7.48 -12.12
N LEU A 124 -5.39 7.09 -12.18
CA LEU A 124 -4.58 6.81 -11.01
C LEU A 124 -4.05 8.13 -10.45
N VAL A 125 -4.40 8.42 -9.20
CA VAL A 125 -4.05 9.66 -8.52
C VAL A 125 -3.43 9.43 -7.14
N GLY A 126 -2.53 10.31 -6.74
CA GLY A 126 -2.06 10.48 -5.37
C GLY A 126 -2.86 11.54 -4.64
N THR A 127 -3.55 11.18 -3.56
CA THR A 127 -4.29 12.11 -2.70
C THR A 127 -3.58 12.27 -1.36
N HIS A 128 -3.38 13.50 -0.89
CA HIS A 128 -2.74 13.75 0.40
C HIS A 128 -3.61 13.20 1.55
N ARG A 129 -3.01 12.46 2.49
CA ARG A 129 -3.71 11.69 3.53
C ARG A 129 -4.37 12.57 4.59
N VAL A 130 -3.72 13.68 4.96
CA VAL A 130 -4.21 14.62 6.00
C VAL A 130 -4.89 15.85 5.41
N ASN A 131 -4.18 16.61 4.56
CA ASN A 131 -4.70 17.81 3.93
C ASN A 131 -5.40 17.48 2.59
N THR A 132 -6.70 17.21 2.61
CA THR A 132 -7.47 16.90 1.39
C THR A 132 -7.68 18.09 0.45
N SER A 133 -7.22 19.29 0.82
CA SER A 133 -7.24 20.47 -0.05
C SER A 133 -6.02 20.56 -0.97
N GLU A 134 -4.98 19.77 -0.70
CA GLU A 134 -3.83 19.66 -1.61
C GLU A 134 -4.28 19.09 -2.96
N PRO A 135 -3.71 19.59 -4.06
CA PRO A 135 -4.09 19.12 -5.37
C PRO A 135 -3.63 17.68 -5.58
N GLU A 136 -4.41 16.90 -6.31
CA GLU A 136 -4.10 15.50 -6.57
C GLU A 136 -2.96 15.35 -7.58
N ILE A 137 -2.06 14.40 -7.33
CA ILE A 137 -0.99 14.07 -8.27
C ILE A 137 -1.52 13.05 -9.28
N VAL A 138 -1.57 13.40 -10.57
CA VAL A 138 -2.01 12.46 -11.63
C VAL A 138 -0.82 11.64 -12.12
N ILE A 139 -0.98 10.32 -12.16
CA ILE A 139 0.11 9.37 -12.39
C ILE A 139 -0.10 8.51 -13.64
N GLY A 140 -1.35 8.19 -13.97
CA GLY A 140 -1.66 7.36 -15.13
C GLY A 140 -3.16 7.24 -15.39
N ARG A 141 -3.51 6.61 -16.53
CA ARG A 141 -4.87 6.54 -17.07
C ARG A 141 -5.16 5.18 -17.70
N THR A 142 -6.44 4.83 -17.75
CA THR A 142 -6.91 3.60 -18.40
C THR A 142 -7.37 3.81 -19.84
N HIS A 143 -7.55 5.07 -20.28
CA HIS A 143 -8.00 5.44 -21.62
C HIS A 143 -9.37 4.88 -22.01
N GLY A 144 -10.19 4.58 -21.00
CA GLY A 144 -11.56 4.13 -21.13
C GLY A 144 -12.03 3.40 -19.88
N LEU A 145 -13.33 3.13 -19.81
CA LEU A 145 -13.95 2.43 -18.69
C LEU A 145 -14.69 1.21 -19.20
N GLN A 146 -14.32 0.04 -18.71
CA GLN A 146 -14.99 -1.22 -18.99
C GLN A 146 -14.98 -2.11 -17.74
N SER A 147 -15.91 -3.06 -17.66
CA SER A 147 -15.89 -4.07 -16.61
C SER A 147 -14.67 -4.97 -16.71
N GLY A 148 -14.02 -5.24 -15.58
CA GLY A 148 -12.89 -6.16 -15.49
C GLY A 148 -11.61 -5.47 -15.03
N PHE A 149 -10.49 -6.17 -15.14
CA PHE A 149 -9.17 -5.61 -14.87
C PHE A 149 -8.74 -4.80 -16.08
N MET A 150 -8.32 -3.56 -15.88
CA MET A 150 -7.86 -2.68 -16.95
C MET A 150 -6.42 -2.26 -16.70
N ARG A 151 -5.61 -2.16 -17.76
CA ARG A 151 -4.26 -1.60 -17.68
C ARG A 151 -4.35 -0.12 -17.37
N ILE A 152 -3.49 0.34 -16.46
CA ILE A 152 -3.23 1.75 -16.23
C ILE A 152 -1.93 2.07 -16.94
N ASP A 153 -2.00 2.87 -17.99
CA ASP A 153 -0.83 3.46 -18.64
C ASP A 153 -0.32 4.61 -17.78
N LEU A 154 0.95 4.52 -17.38
CA LEU A 154 1.60 5.60 -16.65
C LEU A 154 1.81 6.79 -17.58
N ASP A 155 1.55 7.99 -17.08
CA ASP A 155 1.84 9.21 -17.82
C ASP A 155 3.36 9.30 -18.10
N PRO A 156 3.82 9.92 -19.21
CA PRO A 156 5.21 9.83 -19.64
C PRO A 156 6.29 10.27 -18.63
N ALA A 157 5.90 11.10 -17.66
CA ALA A 157 6.79 11.56 -16.58
C ALA A 157 6.91 10.57 -15.41
N TRP A 158 6.17 9.46 -15.46
CA TRP A 158 6.09 8.43 -14.43
C TRP A 158 6.64 7.11 -14.96
N ARG A 159 7.31 6.37 -14.06
CA ARG A 159 7.83 5.03 -14.34
C ARG A 159 7.89 4.20 -13.07
N PHE A 160 8.01 2.89 -13.21
CA PHE A 160 8.27 2.01 -12.08
C PHE A 160 9.73 2.10 -11.66
N THR A 161 9.99 2.11 -10.36
CA THR A 161 11.29 1.75 -9.78
C THR A 161 11.07 0.87 -8.56
N ARG A 162 12.14 0.36 -7.96
CA ARG A 162 12.06 -0.48 -6.76
C ARG A 162 12.77 0.14 -5.59
N ARG A 163 12.21 -0.04 -4.40
CA ARG A 163 12.91 0.24 -3.15
C ARG A 163 14.15 -0.66 -3.05
N ALA A 164 15.27 -0.10 -2.64
CA ALA A 164 16.52 -0.83 -2.41
C ALA A 164 17.13 -0.47 -1.05
N TYR A 165 17.90 -1.41 -0.50
CA TYR A 165 18.67 -1.20 0.72
C TYR A 165 20.04 -1.88 0.59
N GLY A 166 21.11 -1.11 0.71
CA GLY A 166 22.48 -1.63 0.55
C GLY A 166 22.71 -2.30 -0.80
N GLY A 167 22.17 -1.71 -1.88
CA GLY A 167 22.28 -2.27 -3.24
C GLY A 167 21.39 -3.49 -3.54
N LYS A 168 20.53 -3.93 -2.61
CA LYS A 168 19.57 -5.02 -2.85
C LYS A 168 18.16 -4.49 -3.08
N ALA A 169 17.57 -4.82 -4.23
CA ALA A 169 16.15 -4.56 -4.50
C ALA A 169 15.24 -5.30 -3.51
N LEU A 170 14.20 -4.61 -3.06
CA LEU A 170 13.13 -5.09 -2.18
C LEU A 170 11.82 -5.25 -2.96
N SER A 171 10.77 -5.76 -2.31
CA SER A 171 9.47 -6.00 -2.96
C SER A 171 8.67 -4.72 -3.23
N HIS A 172 8.96 -3.62 -2.53
CA HIS A 172 8.18 -2.38 -2.63
C HIS A 172 8.48 -1.64 -3.94
N ILE A 173 7.43 -1.22 -4.64
CA ILE A 173 7.49 -0.56 -5.94
C ILE A 173 7.23 0.94 -5.77
N TYR A 174 8.03 1.77 -6.40
CA TYR A 174 7.73 3.18 -6.51
C TYR A 174 7.10 3.48 -7.86
N LEU A 175 6.07 4.31 -7.86
CA LEU A 175 5.67 5.11 -9.02
C LEU A 175 6.54 6.37 -8.94
N SER A 176 7.62 6.38 -9.71
CA SER A 176 8.66 7.40 -9.65
C SER A 176 8.44 8.47 -10.72
N GLY A 177 8.47 9.73 -10.30
CA GLY A 177 8.44 10.90 -11.16
C GLY A 177 9.44 11.98 -10.74
N ASP A 178 9.38 13.14 -11.39
CA ASP A 178 10.09 14.36 -11.01
C ASP A 178 9.09 15.46 -10.56
N ASN A 179 9.59 16.58 -10.05
CA ASN A 179 8.73 17.70 -9.65
C ASN A 179 7.85 18.23 -10.80
N VAL A 180 8.28 18.06 -12.06
CA VAL A 180 7.48 18.41 -13.24
C VAL A 180 6.31 17.44 -13.38
N ALA A 181 6.51 16.15 -13.12
CA ALA A 181 5.47 15.12 -13.10
C ALA A 181 4.36 15.42 -12.09
N MET A 182 4.69 15.98 -10.92
CA MET A 182 3.69 16.43 -9.94
C MET A 182 2.88 17.64 -10.44
N THR A 183 3.53 18.53 -11.20
CA THR A 183 2.94 19.79 -11.66
C THR A 183 2.23 19.65 -13.01
N ALA A 184 2.42 18.53 -13.72
CA ALA A 184 1.75 18.18 -14.97
C ALA A 184 0.27 17.80 -14.74
N GLN A 185 -0.44 18.62 -13.97
CA GLN A 185 -1.87 18.59 -13.81
C GLN A 185 -2.49 19.28 -15.04
N ASN A 186 -2.98 18.47 -15.98
CA ASN A 186 -3.80 18.82 -17.15
C ASN A 186 -3.11 19.50 -18.37
N PRO A 187 -2.66 18.73 -19.39
CA PRO A 187 -2.64 19.24 -20.75
C PRO A 187 -4.06 19.13 -21.35
N SER A 188 -4.97 20.04 -20.97
CA SER A 188 -6.15 20.48 -21.75
C SER A 188 -7.14 21.26 -20.88
N GLN A 189 -6.82 22.52 -20.58
CA GLN A 189 -7.85 23.55 -20.52
C GLN A 189 -7.43 24.66 -21.47
N GLY A 190 -7.83 24.50 -22.73
CA GLY A 190 -7.93 25.61 -23.65
C GLY A 190 -8.90 26.63 -23.06
N ASN A 191 -8.36 27.81 -22.81
CA ASN A 191 -8.99 29.05 -22.40
C ASN A 191 -10.47 29.20 -22.83
N LEU A 192 -11.41 29.10 -21.89
CA LEU A 192 -12.74 29.71 -21.98
C LEU A 192 -13.14 30.25 -20.59
N GLU A 193 -13.52 31.52 -20.60
CA GLU A 193 -13.98 32.39 -19.50
C GLU A 193 -15.17 31.85 -18.66
N PRO A 194 -15.47 32.48 -17.50
CA PRO A 194 -16.08 31.83 -16.35
C PRO A 194 -17.61 31.81 -16.41
N ALA A 195 -18.20 30.63 -16.17
CA ALA A 195 -19.61 30.49 -15.83
C ALA A 195 -19.78 30.32 -14.32
N GLN A 196 -20.81 31.00 -13.80
CA GLN A 196 -21.03 31.35 -12.42
C GLN A 196 -21.37 30.19 -11.48
N SER A 197 -20.96 30.40 -10.23
CA SER A 197 -21.36 29.78 -8.98
C SER A 197 -22.82 29.30 -8.94
N ASN A 198 -23.01 28.02 -8.63
CA ASN A 198 -24.06 27.61 -7.70
C ASN A 198 -23.60 26.36 -6.94
N SER A 199 -23.14 26.59 -5.71
CA SER A 199 -22.76 25.57 -4.75
C SER A 199 -24.00 24.94 -4.13
N GLU A 200 -24.27 23.66 -4.42
CA GLU A 200 -25.12 22.85 -3.54
C GLU A 200 -24.24 22.08 -2.53
N PRO A 201 -24.60 22.07 -1.24
CA PRO A 201 -23.84 21.37 -0.22
C PRO A 201 -24.01 19.85 -0.38
N ILE A 202 -22.89 19.13 -0.38
CA ILE A 202 -22.85 17.66 -0.29
C ILE A 202 -23.60 17.26 0.98
N ARG A 203 -24.80 16.68 0.83
CA ARG A 203 -25.50 16.03 1.92
C ARG A 203 -24.92 14.64 2.11
N GLU A 204 -24.23 14.45 3.25
CA GLU A 204 -24.11 13.13 3.87
C GLU A 204 -25.52 12.53 4.00
N MET A 205 -25.74 11.37 3.38
CA MET A 205 -26.92 10.57 3.65
C MET A 205 -26.52 9.26 4.30
N THR A 206 -26.79 9.24 5.61
CA THR A 206 -26.72 8.13 6.54
C THR A 206 -27.60 6.95 6.09
N PHE A 207 -27.08 5.75 6.35
CA PHE A 207 -27.71 4.45 6.13
C PHE A 207 -29.12 4.34 6.73
N THR A 208 -30.12 4.09 5.89
CA THR A 208 -31.36 3.39 6.27
C THR A 208 -31.82 2.50 5.12
N SER A 209 -31.76 1.18 5.32
CA SER A 209 -32.29 0.19 4.38
C SER A 209 -33.82 0.15 4.51
N LYS A 210 -34.54 0.38 3.41
CA LYS A 210 -36.00 0.32 3.35
C LYS A 210 -36.41 -0.96 2.62
N ASN A 211 -36.98 -1.89 3.35
CA ASN A 211 -37.63 -3.09 2.82
C ASN A 211 -38.90 -2.69 2.03
N GLN A 212 -38.93 -3.03 0.74
CA GLN A 212 -40.12 -3.25 -0.09
C GLN A 212 -39.91 -4.64 -0.70
N GLY A 213 -40.83 -5.60 -0.72
CA GLY A 213 -42.28 -5.57 -0.68
C GLY A 213 -42.73 -6.62 -1.70
N SER A 214 -43.01 -7.85 -1.25
CA SER A 214 -43.36 -8.97 -2.12
C SER A 214 -44.88 -9.20 -2.12
N LEU A 215 -45.47 -9.40 -3.31
CA LEU A 215 -46.86 -9.78 -3.56
C LEU A 215 -46.89 -10.73 -4.79
N PRO A 216 -47.97 -11.49 -5.06
CA PRO A 216 -48.44 -12.67 -4.33
C PRO A 216 -48.46 -13.96 -5.21
N SER A 217 -48.64 -15.12 -4.57
CA SER A 217 -48.78 -16.45 -5.21
C SER A 217 -50.21 -16.76 -5.72
N PRO A 218 -50.37 -17.71 -6.66
CA PRO A 218 -51.58 -18.54 -6.78
C PRO A 218 -51.32 -20.07 -6.62
N PRO A 219 -52.37 -20.91 -6.50
CA PRO A 219 -52.29 -22.19 -5.78
C PRO A 219 -52.42 -23.50 -6.62
N ASN A 220 -51.88 -24.57 -6.02
CA ASN A 220 -52.18 -26.02 -6.05
C ASN A 220 -52.61 -26.78 -7.32
N THR A 221 -51.96 -27.93 -7.57
CA THR A 221 -52.61 -29.27 -7.70
C THR A 221 -51.60 -30.43 -7.69
N LEU A 222 -52.00 -31.55 -7.06
CA LEU A 222 -51.27 -32.83 -6.92
C LEU A 222 -51.66 -33.82 -8.03
N THR A 223 -50.73 -34.57 -8.66
CA THR A 223 -50.91 -36.01 -9.02
C THR A 223 -49.64 -36.72 -9.57
N SER A 224 -49.34 -37.90 -9.00
CA SER A 224 -48.78 -39.19 -9.52
C SER A 224 -47.67 -39.30 -10.61
N SER A 225 -46.60 -40.03 -10.24
CA SER A 225 -45.64 -40.86 -11.05
C SER A 225 -46.34 -41.99 -11.86
N PRO A 226 -45.71 -42.80 -12.77
CA PRO A 226 -44.25 -43.15 -12.90
C PRO A 226 -43.67 -43.43 -14.33
N HIS A 227 -42.36 -43.22 -14.57
CA HIS A 227 -41.44 -44.19 -15.23
C HIS A 227 -40.00 -43.65 -15.39
N GLN A 228 -39.03 -44.53 -15.14
CA GLN A 228 -37.57 -44.42 -15.35
C GLN A 228 -37.21 -44.45 -16.87
N PRO A 229 -36.04 -43.94 -17.32
CA PRO A 229 -34.73 -44.59 -17.14
C PRO A 229 -33.56 -43.67 -16.71
N ILE A 230 -32.79 -44.21 -15.76
CA ILE A 230 -31.35 -44.02 -15.47
C ILE A 230 -30.54 -43.13 -16.45
N THR A 231 -30.13 -41.96 -15.95
CA THR A 231 -29.03 -41.14 -16.48
C THR A 231 -27.98 -40.94 -15.37
N PRO A 232 -26.67 -40.91 -15.69
CA PRO A 232 -25.61 -40.85 -14.69
C PRO A 232 -25.62 -39.51 -13.93
N SER A 233 -25.48 -39.60 -12.61
CA SER A 233 -25.40 -38.46 -11.69
C SER A 233 -24.27 -37.50 -12.07
N PRO A 234 -24.48 -36.16 -12.00
CA PRO A 234 -23.40 -35.19 -12.06
C PRO A 234 -22.45 -35.38 -10.85
N PRO A 235 -21.13 -35.18 -11.00
CA PRO A 235 -20.23 -35.16 -9.86
C PRO A 235 -20.66 -34.05 -8.90
N GLN A 236 -20.80 -34.39 -7.61
CA GLN A 236 -20.96 -33.39 -6.56
C GLN A 236 -19.75 -32.44 -6.56
N PRO A 237 -19.93 -31.12 -6.31
CA PRO A 237 -18.80 -30.24 -6.07
C PRO A 237 -18.10 -30.70 -4.79
N LEU A 238 -16.88 -31.21 -4.95
CA LEU A 238 -15.92 -31.30 -3.86
C LEU A 238 -15.63 -29.86 -3.36
N THR A 239 -16.13 -29.59 -2.17
CA THR A 239 -15.46 -28.83 -1.09
C THR A 239 -14.61 -27.61 -1.49
N SER A 240 -15.18 -26.43 -1.18
CA SER A 240 -14.52 -25.17 -0.79
C SER A 240 -13.04 -24.99 -1.16
N LEU A 241 -12.80 -24.13 -2.14
CA LEU A 241 -11.52 -23.43 -2.32
C LEU A 241 -11.13 -22.71 -1.01
N PRO A 242 -9.85 -22.71 -0.61
CA PRO A 242 -9.40 -21.87 0.51
C PRO A 242 -9.50 -20.39 0.13
N ALA A 243 -9.99 -19.57 1.06
CA ALA A 243 -9.95 -18.12 0.96
C ALA A 243 -8.50 -17.61 1.16
N PHE A 244 -8.19 -16.44 0.63
CA PHE A 244 -6.88 -15.74 0.60
C PHE A 244 -6.16 -15.50 1.96
N SER A 245 -6.62 -16.08 3.07
CA SER A 245 -6.12 -15.83 4.44
C SER A 245 -5.01 -16.77 4.93
N ASP A 246 -4.61 -17.77 4.14
CA ASP A 246 -3.68 -18.84 4.57
C ASP A 246 -2.22 -18.64 4.11
N LEU A 247 -1.82 -17.45 3.66
CA LEU A 247 -0.41 -17.17 3.31
C LEU A 247 0.40 -16.82 4.58
N PRO A 248 1.54 -17.49 4.84
CA PRO A 248 2.42 -17.13 5.95
C PRO A 248 3.10 -15.76 5.70
N PRO A 249 3.37 -14.97 6.75
CA PRO A 249 4.14 -13.74 6.62
C PRO A 249 5.57 -14.04 6.13
N LEU A 250 6.10 -13.14 5.29
CA LEU A 250 7.50 -13.15 4.88
C LEU A 250 8.39 -13.15 6.13
N SER A 251 9.31 -14.11 6.21
CA SER A 251 10.25 -14.21 7.33
C SER A 251 11.13 -12.95 7.41
N PRO A 252 11.41 -12.42 8.61
CA PRO A 252 12.34 -11.30 8.76
C PRO A 252 13.73 -11.68 8.24
N PRO A 253 14.49 -10.71 7.67
CA PRO A 253 15.82 -10.96 7.17
C PRO A 253 16.76 -11.40 8.29
N VAL A 254 17.59 -12.40 8.01
CA VAL A 254 18.62 -12.94 8.92
C VAL A 254 19.54 -11.79 9.36
N GLN A 255 19.56 -11.50 10.66
CA GLN A 255 20.44 -10.47 11.23
C GLN A 255 21.88 -10.97 11.28
N ASN A 256 22.74 -10.41 10.43
CA ASN A 256 24.19 -10.46 10.62
C ASN A 256 24.61 -9.20 11.38
N ASN A 257 24.99 -9.38 12.64
CA ASN A 257 25.41 -8.33 13.55
C ASN A 257 26.69 -7.65 13.06
N ASN A 258 26.59 -6.40 12.62
CA ASN A 258 27.71 -5.45 12.64
C ASN A 258 27.16 -4.04 12.97
N ASN A 259 27.18 -3.74 14.27
CA ASN A 259 26.80 -2.46 14.85
C ASN A 259 27.69 -1.32 14.35
N ARG A 260 27.10 -0.26 13.79
CA ARG A 260 27.69 1.08 13.81
C ARG A 260 26.62 2.09 14.22
N ILE A 261 26.67 2.46 15.49
CA ILE A 261 25.87 3.52 16.12
C ILE A 261 26.21 4.85 15.44
N VAL A 262 25.19 5.59 14.99
CA VAL A 262 25.27 7.03 14.69
C VAL A 262 24.20 7.74 15.53
N PRO A 263 24.54 8.78 16.30
CA PRO A 263 23.59 9.45 17.20
C PRO A 263 22.66 10.44 16.46
N PRO A 264 21.44 10.71 16.96
CA PRO A 264 20.56 11.74 16.41
C PRO A 264 20.90 13.17 16.91
N PRO A 265 20.61 14.22 16.11
CA PRO A 265 20.77 15.62 16.51
C PRO A 265 19.66 16.11 17.48
N PRO A 266 19.90 17.18 18.27
CA PRO A 266 18.96 17.62 19.31
C PRO A 266 17.77 18.43 18.75
N LEU A 267 16.56 18.12 19.22
CA LEU A 267 15.34 18.90 18.95
C LEU A 267 15.07 19.89 20.09
N LEU A 268 14.98 21.16 19.73
CA LEU A 268 14.55 22.27 20.58
C LEU A 268 13.01 22.33 20.67
N GLY A 269 12.48 22.02 21.86
CA GLY A 269 11.53 22.86 22.61
C GLY A 269 10.04 23.02 22.20
N ARG A 270 9.19 22.74 23.21
CA ARG A 270 7.80 23.21 23.51
C ARG A 270 6.63 22.46 22.82
N LYS A 271 5.48 22.20 23.46
CA LYS A 271 4.97 22.40 24.84
C LYS A 271 3.72 21.53 25.02
N ASN A 272 3.49 21.06 26.25
CA ASN A 272 2.29 20.36 26.71
C ASN A 272 1.02 21.19 26.57
N VAL A 273 -0.09 20.52 26.23
CA VAL A 273 -1.44 20.89 26.68
C VAL A 273 -2.17 19.61 27.07
N SER A 274 -2.25 19.38 28.38
CA SER A 274 -3.22 18.49 29.01
C SER A 274 -4.38 19.38 29.52
N GLU A 275 -5.59 18.80 29.56
CA GLU A 275 -6.75 19.13 30.40
C GLU A 275 -8.05 19.56 29.69
N SER A 276 -9.14 19.08 30.31
CA SER A 276 -10.58 19.26 30.06
C SER A 276 -11.22 18.32 29.05
N LEU A 277 -12.28 17.53 29.32
CA LEU A 277 -13.25 17.38 30.43
C LEU A 277 -13.77 15.92 30.32
N GLY A 278 -14.13 15.15 31.36
CA GLY A 278 -15.18 15.41 32.32
C GLY A 278 -16.28 14.33 32.23
N SER A 279 -16.20 13.35 33.15
CA SER A 279 -17.09 12.23 33.48
C SER A 279 -18.61 12.45 33.37
N LEU A 280 -19.36 11.42 32.93
CA LEU A 280 -20.68 11.04 33.48
C LEU A 280 -20.91 9.52 33.41
N SER A 281 -21.20 8.94 34.58
CA SER A 281 -21.60 7.55 34.80
C SER A 281 -23.12 7.47 35.08
N ASN A 282 -23.88 6.59 34.40
CA ASN A 282 -24.89 5.70 35.05
C ASN A 282 -25.63 4.73 34.10
N ARG A 283 -25.57 3.44 34.47
CA ARG A 283 -26.62 2.38 34.56
C ARG A 283 -27.81 2.31 33.57
N ASN A 284 -27.88 1.23 32.78
CA ASN A 284 -28.83 0.08 32.91
C ASN A 284 -28.88 -0.77 31.61
N ASN A 285 -28.73 -2.10 31.74
CA ASN A 285 -28.85 -3.15 30.69
C ASN A 285 -30.36 -3.55 30.52
N PRO A 286 -30.83 -4.38 29.56
CA PRO A 286 -30.13 -5.15 28.52
C PRO A 286 -30.76 -5.13 27.11
N SER A 287 -29.94 -5.42 26.09
CA SER A 287 -30.27 -6.17 24.85
C SER A 287 -29.18 -5.88 23.83
N ILE A 288 -28.11 -6.68 23.85
CA ILE A 288 -27.01 -6.58 22.88
C ILE A 288 -27.53 -7.08 21.53
N PRO A 289 -27.64 -6.24 20.49
CA PRO A 289 -27.68 -6.75 19.13
C PRO A 289 -26.31 -7.39 18.90
N LYS A 290 -26.27 -8.67 18.49
CA LYS A 290 -25.04 -9.34 18.10
C LYS A 290 -24.38 -8.52 16.99
N THR A 291 -23.44 -7.67 17.37
CA THR A 291 -22.53 -7.00 16.45
C THR A 291 -21.78 -8.12 15.76
N TYR A 292 -22.02 -8.29 14.47
CA TYR A 292 -21.09 -9.02 13.61
C TYR A 292 -19.77 -8.24 13.67
N THR A 293 -18.91 -8.60 14.63
CA THR A 293 -17.52 -8.21 14.60
C THR A 293 -16.94 -8.85 13.36
N PRO A 294 -16.30 -8.09 12.45
CA PRO A 294 -15.42 -8.71 11.48
C PRO A 294 -14.36 -9.46 12.30
N GLN A 295 -14.48 -10.80 12.35
CA GLN A 295 -13.63 -11.67 13.17
C GLN A 295 -12.19 -11.52 12.68
N GLY A 296 -11.39 -10.77 13.43
CA GLY A 296 -10.00 -10.51 13.09
C GLY A 296 -9.22 -10.17 14.35
N TYR A 297 -8.04 -10.74 14.46
CA TYR A 297 -7.16 -10.59 15.61
C TYR A 297 -6.27 -9.36 15.39
N ARG A 298 -6.36 -8.36 16.27
CA ARG A 298 -5.41 -7.24 16.32
C ARG A 298 -4.26 -7.60 17.22
N VAL A 299 -3.05 -7.33 16.78
CA VAL A 299 -1.86 -7.43 17.65
C VAL A 299 -1.44 -6.01 18.01
N ILE A 300 -1.38 -5.75 19.32
CA ILE A 300 -0.94 -4.48 19.87
C ILE A 300 0.27 -4.69 20.79
N VAL A 301 1.12 -3.69 20.93
CA VAL A 301 2.38 -3.77 21.68
C VAL A 301 2.60 -2.52 22.52
N ALA A 302 3.13 -2.72 23.73
CA ALA A 302 3.50 -1.63 24.63
C ALA A 302 4.94 -1.20 24.33
N ALA A 303 5.10 -0.15 23.52
CA ALA A 303 6.39 0.49 23.24
C ALA A 303 6.39 1.92 23.78
N ASN A 304 6.74 2.05 25.06
CA ASN A 304 6.69 3.33 25.79
C ASN A 304 8.02 4.07 25.75
N ASP A 305 9.12 3.34 25.54
CA ASP A 305 10.47 3.89 25.49
C ASP A 305 10.94 4.05 24.03
N ARG A 306 11.78 5.05 23.77
CA ARG A 306 12.30 5.34 22.42
C ARG A 306 12.98 4.14 21.77
N ASN A 307 13.79 3.40 22.54
CA ASN A 307 14.47 2.19 22.04
C ASN A 307 13.46 1.10 21.65
N GLN A 308 12.40 0.90 22.44
CA GLN A 308 11.35 -0.06 22.13
C GLN A 308 10.58 0.35 20.88
N GLN A 309 10.37 1.66 20.67
CA GLN A 309 9.71 2.19 19.48
C GLN A 309 10.58 2.03 18.22
N GLU A 310 11.89 2.29 18.33
CA GLU A 310 12.84 2.09 17.23
C GLU A 310 12.95 0.60 16.87
N GLN A 311 13.04 -0.28 17.86
CA GLN A 311 13.05 -1.73 17.65
C GLN A 311 11.72 -2.23 17.07
N LEU A 312 10.60 -1.73 17.58
CA LEU A 312 9.27 -2.03 17.04
C LEU A 312 9.16 -1.60 15.59
N ARG A 313 9.59 -0.38 15.24
CA ARG A 313 9.55 0.14 13.87
C ARG A 313 10.49 -0.61 12.93
N SER A 314 11.58 -1.19 13.45
CA SER A 314 12.45 -2.05 12.66
C SER A 314 11.79 -3.38 12.29
N LEU A 315 10.93 -3.91 13.15
CA LEU A 315 10.24 -5.20 12.95
C LEU A 315 8.92 -5.03 12.21
N TYR A 316 8.17 -4.00 12.58
CA TYR A 316 6.86 -3.63 12.08
C TYR A 316 6.88 -2.13 11.75
N PRO A 317 7.42 -1.75 10.57
CA PRO A 317 7.49 -0.35 10.16
C PRO A 317 6.12 0.31 10.07
N ASP A 318 5.08 -0.49 9.81
CA ASP A 318 3.68 -0.07 9.69
C ASP A 318 2.96 -0.02 11.05
N ALA A 319 3.69 -0.25 12.16
CA ALA A 319 3.11 -0.11 13.48
C ALA A 319 2.73 1.35 13.72
N PHE A 320 1.48 1.58 14.10
CA PHE A 320 0.96 2.92 14.35
C PHE A 320 0.47 3.07 15.80
N PRO A 321 0.54 4.28 16.38
CA PRO A 321 0.14 4.49 17.76
C PRO A 321 -1.37 4.29 17.90
N THR A 322 -1.78 3.63 18.97
CA THR A 322 -3.18 3.36 19.34
C THR A 322 -3.35 3.48 20.85
N SER A 323 -4.59 3.39 21.32
CA SER A 323 -4.91 3.39 22.76
C SER A 323 -5.68 2.13 23.11
N TYR A 324 -5.25 1.45 24.17
CA TYR A 324 -5.96 0.29 24.72
C TYR A 324 -6.05 0.43 26.23
N ASN A 325 -7.28 0.41 26.76
CA ASN A 325 -7.57 0.63 28.19
C ASN A 325 -6.92 1.90 28.76
N GLY A 326 -6.91 3.00 27.98
CA GLY A 326 -6.33 4.28 28.38
C GLY A 326 -4.81 4.31 28.41
N ARG A 327 -4.14 3.24 27.95
CA ARG A 327 -2.68 3.18 27.82
C ARG A 327 -2.28 3.37 26.36
N ALA A 328 -1.24 4.17 26.14
CA ALA A 328 -0.61 4.28 24.83
C ALA A 328 -0.02 2.92 24.43
N MET A 329 -0.39 2.46 23.26
CA MET A 329 0.04 1.19 22.67
C MET A 329 0.36 1.43 21.19
N TRP A 330 0.85 0.43 20.49
CA TRP A 330 1.04 0.44 19.05
C TRP A 330 0.35 -0.74 18.43
N GLN A 331 -0.40 -0.57 17.34
CA GLN A 331 -0.99 -1.67 16.60
C GLN A 331 -0.04 -2.06 15.47
N VAL A 332 0.36 -3.33 15.43
CA VAL A 332 1.30 -3.85 14.41
C VAL A 332 0.59 -4.47 13.22
N GLY A 333 -0.68 -4.85 13.36
CA GLY A 333 -1.45 -5.45 12.28
C GLY A 333 -2.83 -5.95 12.72
N LEU A 334 -3.68 -6.18 11.71
CA LEU A 334 -4.97 -6.86 11.82
C LEU A 334 -4.89 -8.16 11.01
N PHE A 335 -5.19 -9.28 11.65
CA PHE A 335 -5.02 -10.62 11.09
C PHE A 335 -6.35 -11.35 11.04
N SER A 336 -6.63 -12.05 9.94
CA SER A 336 -7.86 -12.86 9.82
C SER A 336 -7.81 -14.16 10.62
N SER A 337 -6.63 -14.65 11.01
CA SER A 337 -6.45 -15.89 11.77
C SER A 337 -5.67 -15.68 13.07
N ARG A 338 -6.03 -16.47 14.10
CA ARG A 338 -5.33 -16.44 15.39
C ARG A 338 -3.88 -16.88 15.26
N GLU A 339 -3.60 -17.81 14.35
CA GLU A 339 -2.26 -18.34 14.11
C GLU A 339 -1.32 -17.26 13.54
N ASN A 340 -1.80 -16.46 12.58
CA ASN A 340 -0.99 -15.38 12.01
C ASN A 340 -0.75 -14.25 13.02
N ALA A 341 -1.76 -13.93 13.84
CA ALA A 341 -1.56 -13.04 14.97
C ALA A 341 -0.56 -13.60 15.99
N GLN A 342 -0.56 -14.92 16.22
CA GLN A 342 0.41 -15.58 17.11
C GLN A 342 1.84 -15.52 16.59
N LYS A 343 2.06 -15.63 15.28
CA LYS A 343 3.38 -15.46 14.66
C LYS A 343 3.89 -14.04 14.87
N ALA A 344 3.04 -13.03 14.66
CA ALA A 344 3.40 -11.64 14.90
C ALA A 344 3.72 -11.38 16.39
N TYR A 345 2.89 -11.93 17.29
CA TYR A 345 3.12 -11.90 18.73
C TYR A 345 4.48 -12.53 19.12
N GLN A 346 4.80 -13.72 18.60
CA GLN A 346 6.07 -14.41 18.89
C GLN A 346 7.28 -13.61 18.41
N SER A 347 7.19 -12.99 17.23
CA SER A 347 8.26 -12.12 16.72
C SER A 347 8.50 -10.90 17.61
N LEU A 348 7.47 -10.36 18.27
CA LEU A 348 7.60 -9.25 19.20
C LEU A 348 8.19 -9.72 20.55
N GLU A 349 7.74 -10.86 21.07
CA GLU A 349 8.26 -11.43 22.32
C GLU A 349 9.73 -11.83 22.22
N ASN A 350 10.17 -12.40 21.08
CA ASN A 350 11.57 -12.74 20.84
C ASN A 350 12.49 -11.51 20.89
N GLU A 351 11.92 -10.34 20.62
CA GLU A 351 12.59 -9.04 20.61
C GLU A 351 12.41 -8.30 21.94
N GLY A 352 11.80 -8.95 22.95
CA GLY A 352 11.56 -8.40 24.28
C GLY A 352 10.43 -7.37 24.33
N LEU A 353 9.62 -7.26 23.28
CA LEU A 353 8.50 -6.32 23.19
C LEU A 353 7.21 -7.01 23.66
N ARG A 354 6.57 -6.42 24.67
CA ARG A 354 5.34 -6.97 25.27
C ARG A 354 4.14 -6.73 24.36
N ALA A 355 3.68 -7.80 23.72
CA ALA A 355 2.53 -7.78 22.82
C ALA A 355 1.26 -8.34 23.46
N ILE A 356 0.10 -8.06 22.87
CA ILE A 356 -1.21 -8.60 23.25
C ILE A 356 -2.00 -8.85 21.97
N ILE A 357 -2.70 -9.99 21.90
CA ILE A 357 -3.64 -10.31 20.84
C ILE A 357 -5.06 -10.00 21.31
N LEU A 358 -5.79 -9.20 20.55
CA LEU A 358 -7.19 -8.83 20.79
C LEU A 358 -8.08 -9.39 19.68
N PRO A 359 -9.27 -9.94 19.98
CA PRO A 359 -10.23 -10.37 18.98
C PRO A 359 -11.05 -9.22 18.34
#